data_AF-A0AAD9KYN3-F1
#
_entry.id   AF-A0AAD9KYN3-F1
#
_cell.length_a   1.000
_cell.length_b   1.000
_cell.length_c   1.000
_cell.angle_alpha   90.00
_cell.angle_beta   90.00
_cell.angle_gamma   90.00
#
_symmetry.space_group_name_H-M   'P 1'
#
loop_
_entity.id
_entity.type
_entity.pdbx_description
1 polymer ?
#
loop_
_entity_poly.entity_id
_entity_poly.type
_entity_poly.pdbx_seq_one_letter_code
_entity_poly.pdbx_strand_id
1 'polypeptide(L)'
;MQESCSLTVDTTLKNNHTDMKAYVSTLMGIPGKTVGTMFTPIKVEITSYEPERVGVETIKRGLNNPKRIINLVSELQHDGKVSADSTTGRYLLELVTGVPKIDPEAFEEMFNSNMKDLLMVVYLSNLTRTQLLISEKLTQFEGVRHN
;
A
#
# COMPACT_ATOMS: atom_id res chain seq x y z
N MET A 1 9.90 -34.59 18.70
CA MET A 1 8.67 -34.82 17.92
C MET A 1 8.44 -33.57 17.09
N GLN A 2 8.66 -33.64 15.79
CA GLN A 2 8.46 -32.50 14.89
C GLN A 2 7.01 -32.54 14.41
N GLU A 3 6.16 -31.66 14.91
CA GLU A 3 4.81 -31.49 14.35
C GLU A 3 4.91 -30.66 13.08
N SER A 4 4.53 -31.24 11.94
CA SER A 4 4.52 -30.54 10.66
C SER A 4 3.16 -29.91 10.42
N CYS A 5 3.13 -28.64 9.99
CA CYS A 5 1.92 -27.96 9.58
C CYS A 5 1.78 -28.00 8.04
N SER A 6 0.58 -28.35 7.57
CA SER A 6 0.21 -28.34 6.16
C SER A 6 -0.82 -27.24 5.92
N LEU A 7 -0.51 -26.30 5.02
CA LEU A 7 -1.41 -25.23 4.61
C LEU A 7 -1.87 -25.49 3.16
N THR A 8 -3.18 -25.55 2.96
CA THR A 8 -3.80 -25.60 1.63
C THR A 8 -4.44 -24.26 1.33
N VAL A 9 -4.08 -23.68 0.18
CA VAL A 9 -4.61 -22.39 -0.30
C VAL A 9 -5.40 -22.64 -1.58
N ASP A 10 -6.69 -22.33 -1.56
CA ASP A 10 -7.54 -22.41 -2.75
C ASP A 10 -7.40 -21.13 -3.58
N THR A 11 -6.81 -21.24 -4.77
CA THR A 11 -6.63 -20.15 -5.74
C THR A 11 -7.67 -20.16 -6.85
N THR A 12 -8.69 -21.03 -6.79
CA THR A 12 -9.64 -21.19 -7.90
C THR A 12 -10.57 -19.99 -8.10
N LEU A 13 -10.59 -19.02 -7.17
CA LEU A 13 -11.34 -17.75 -7.22
C LEU A 13 -12.84 -17.87 -7.53
N LYS A 14 -13.41 -19.09 -7.53
CA LYS A 14 -14.77 -19.38 -8.00
C LYS A 14 -15.85 -18.62 -7.21
N ASN A 15 -15.57 -18.31 -5.95
CA ASN A 15 -16.47 -17.57 -5.06
C ASN A 15 -15.98 -16.16 -4.74
N ASN A 16 -15.06 -15.60 -5.53
CA ASN A 16 -14.44 -14.28 -5.29
C ASN A 16 -13.73 -14.15 -3.91
N HIS A 17 -13.50 -15.27 -3.23
CA HIS A 17 -12.79 -15.38 -1.97
C HIS A 17 -11.71 -16.45 -2.09
N THR A 18 -10.50 -16.12 -1.64
CA THR A 18 -9.40 -17.09 -1.45
C THR A 18 -9.66 -17.82 -0.13
N ASP A 19 -9.77 -19.15 -0.16
CA ASP A 19 -9.96 -19.97 1.04
C ASP A 19 -8.63 -20.56 1.49
N MET A 20 -8.40 -20.61 2.80
CA MET A 20 -7.16 -21.14 3.39
C MET A 20 -7.50 -22.12 4.50
N LYS A 21 -6.95 -23.33 4.42
CA LYS A 21 -7.12 -24.39 5.42
C LYS A 21 -5.77 -24.88 5.91
N ALA A 22 -5.54 -24.83 7.21
CA ALA A 22 -4.33 -25.38 7.83
C ALA A 22 -4.65 -26.67 8.59
N TYR A 23 -3.71 -27.60 8.59
CA TYR A 23 -3.78 -28.87 9.30
C TYR A 23 -2.46 -29.12 10.03
N VAL A 24 -2.51 -29.56 11.28
CA VAL A 24 -1.33 -30.10 11.98
C VAL A 24 -1.31 -31.61 11.91
N SER A 25 -0.13 -32.14 11.59
CA SER A 25 0.16 -33.56 11.53
C SER A 25 0.64 -34.07 12.89
N THR A 26 -0.20 -34.83 13.59
CA THR A 26 0.16 -35.49 14.85
C THR A 26 0.24 -37.01 14.62
N LEU A 27 1.34 -37.63 15.03
CA LEU A 27 1.49 -39.09 14.97
C LEU A 27 0.54 -39.74 15.97
N MET A 28 -0.31 -40.66 15.50
CA MET A 28 -1.27 -41.36 16.34
C MET A 28 -1.24 -42.85 16.02
N GLY A 29 -1.04 -43.69 17.03
CA GLY A 29 -0.93 -45.13 16.87
C GLY A 29 -0.93 -45.87 18.20
N ILE A 30 -1.22 -47.16 18.15
CA ILE A 30 -1.20 -48.05 19.31
C ILE A 30 0.25 -48.53 19.49
N PRO A 31 0.83 -48.51 20.70
CA PRO A 31 2.20 -49.00 20.91
C PRO A 31 2.32 -50.46 20.43
N GLY A 32 3.16 -50.70 19.42
CA GLY A 32 3.42 -52.02 18.83
C GLY A 32 2.68 -52.35 17.52
N LYS A 33 1.89 -51.42 16.94
CA LYS A 33 1.24 -51.59 15.62
C LYS A 33 1.47 -50.38 14.71
N THR A 34 0.84 -50.33 13.53
CA THR A 34 0.97 -49.26 12.54
C THR A 34 0.76 -47.88 13.16
N VAL A 35 1.78 -47.02 13.07
CA VAL A 35 1.69 -45.61 13.44
C VAL A 35 1.05 -44.87 12.28
N GLY A 36 -0.11 -44.26 12.52
CA GLY A 36 -0.80 -43.39 11.57
C GLY A 36 -0.45 -41.92 11.82
N THR A 37 -0.83 -41.08 10.87
CA THR A 37 -0.72 -39.63 10.98
C THR A 37 -2.12 -39.02 10.94
N MET A 38 -2.47 -38.25 11.96
CA MET A 38 -3.74 -37.51 12.03
C MET A 38 -3.52 -36.07 11.59
N PHE A 39 -4.37 -35.59 10.68
CA PHE A 39 -4.41 -34.20 10.27
C PHE A 39 -5.57 -33.50 10.98
N THR A 40 -5.24 -32.69 11.99
CA THR A 40 -6.24 -31.92 12.74
C THR A 40 -6.37 -30.54 12.12
N PRO A 41 -7.57 -30.09 11.71
CA PRO A 41 -7.76 -28.75 11.15
C PRO A 41 -7.49 -27.69 12.22
N ILE A 42 -6.73 -26.66 11.85
CA ILE A 42 -6.42 -25.52 12.71
C ILE A 42 -7.13 -24.28 12.15
N LYS A 43 -7.70 -23.47 13.04
CA LYS A 43 -8.24 -22.15 12.68
C LYS A 43 -7.12 -21.24 12.19
N VAL A 44 -7.22 -20.78 10.94
CA VAL A 44 -6.29 -19.83 10.33
C VAL A 44 -6.81 -18.41 10.54
N GLU A 45 -5.93 -17.50 10.96
CA GLU A 45 -6.19 -16.07 11.05
C GLU A 45 -5.11 -15.34 10.24
N ILE A 46 -5.53 -14.42 9.36
CA ILE A 46 -4.61 -13.62 8.55
C ILE A 46 -4.33 -12.32 9.29
N THR A 47 -3.10 -12.15 9.77
CA THR A 47 -2.63 -10.91 10.40
C THR A 47 -1.68 -10.17 9.45
N SER A 48 -2.03 -8.97 9.03
CA SER A 48 -1.16 -8.11 8.21
C SER A 48 -0.51 -7.01 9.05
N TYR A 49 0.77 -6.71 8.80
CA TYR A 49 1.46 -5.58 9.43
C TYR A 49 1.28 -4.29 8.62
N GLU A 50 1.45 -3.13 9.26
CA GLU A 50 1.16 -1.82 8.66
C GLU A 50 1.89 -1.53 7.33
N PRO A 51 3.21 -1.80 7.19
CA PRO A 51 3.93 -1.61 5.93
C PRO A 51 3.43 -2.52 4.80
N GLU A 52 3.04 -3.75 5.11
CA GLU A 52 2.50 -4.69 4.12
C GLU A 52 1.13 -4.21 3.63
N ARG A 53 0.30 -3.69 4.54
CA ARG A 53 -1.02 -3.14 4.20
C ARG A 53 -0.91 -2.01 3.18
N VAL A 54 0.01 -1.06 3.40
CA VAL A 54 0.27 0.04 2.47
C VAL A 54 0.76 -0.47 1.11
N GLY A 55 1.64 -1.48 1.10
CA GLY A 55 2.11 -2.11 -0.14
C GLY A 55 0.99 -2.80 -0.92
N VAL A 56 0.18 -3.61 -0.25
CA VAL A 56 -0.98 -4.32 -0.84
C VAL A 56 -2.01 -3.33 -1.38
N GLU A 57 -2.28 -2.25 -0.65
CA GLU A 57 -3.20 -1.21 -1.10
C GLU A 57 -2.68 -0.49 -2.36
N THR A 58 -1.37 -0.20 -2.41
CA THR A 58 -0.74 0.42 -3.57
C THR A 58 -0.88 -0.47 -4.81
N ILE A 59 -0.69 -1.78 -4.66
CA ILE A 59 -0.87 -2.76 -5.75
C ILE A 59 -2.34 -2.81 -6.20
N LYS A 60 -3.29 -2.83 -5.26
CA LYS A 60 -4.73 -2.78 -5.56
C LYS A 60 -5.13 -1.50 -6.31
N ARG A 61 -4.59 -0.35 -5.92
CA ARG A 61 -4.81 0.92 -6.62
C ARG A 61 -4.23 0.89 -8.05
N GLY A 62 -3.10 0.23 -8.25
CA GLY A 62 -2.51 -0.01 -9.57
C GLY A 62 -3.42 -0.85 -10.48
N LEU A 63 -4.13 -1.85 -9.92
CA LEU A 63 -5.12 -2.65 -10.64
C LEU A 63 -6.40 -1.85 -10.97
N ASN A 64 -6.78 -0.90 -10.11
CA ASN A 64 -7.98 -0.05 -10.26
C ASN A 64 -7.68 1.30 -10.95
N ASN A 65 -6.81 1.32 -11.96
CA ASN A 65 -6.38 2.56 -12.60
C ASN A 65 -7.56 3.29 -13.29
N PRO A 66 -7.92 4.51 -12.86
CA PRO A 66 -9.02 5.29 -13.44
C PRO A 66 -8.74 5.79 -14.86
N LYS A 67 -7.53 5.61 -15.41
CA LYS A 67 -7.28 5.80 -16.86
C LYS A 67 -8.09 4.84 -17.75
N ARG A 68 -8.71 3.80 -17.19
CA ARG A 68 -9.74 2.96 -17.87
C ARG A 68 -11.19 3.41 -17.58
N ILE A 69 -11.40 4.38 -16.70
CA ILE A 69 -12.71 4.93 -16.29
C ILE A 69 -12.93 6.30 -16.96
N ILE A 70 -12.38 6.51 -18.16
CA ILE A 70 -12.71 7.68 -18.98
C ILE A 70 -13.93 7.32 -19.83
N ASN A 71 -15.08 7.11 -19.19
CA ASN A 71 -16.39 7.02 -19.86
C ASN A 71 -17.57 7.40 -18.96
N LEU A 72 -17.35 7.80 -17.70
CA LEU A 72 -18.46 8.14 -16.81
C LEU A 72 -19.07 9.52 -17.12
N VAL A 73 -18.27 10.45 -17.65
CA VAL A 73 -18.75 11.81 -17.98
C VAL A 73 -19.50 11.83 -19.30
N SER A 74 -19.18 10.91 -20.23
CA SER A 74 -19.85 10.78 -21.52
C SER A 74 -21.27 10.18 -21.41
N GLU A 75 -21.56 9.43 -20.34
CA GLU A 75 -22.89 8.83 -20.11
C GLU A 75 -23.85 9.73 -19.33
N LEU A 76 -23.35 10.74 -18.59
CA LEU A 76 -24.20 11.72 -17.89
C LEU A 76 -24.88 12.72 -18.84
N GLN A 77 -24.62 12.60 -20.14
CA GLN A 77 -25.22 13.42 -21.19
C GLN A 77 -26.38 12.73 -21.91
N HIS A 78 -26.85 11.57 -21.41
CA HIS A 78 -28.09 10.95 -21.87
C HIS A 78 -29.22 11.23 -20.87
N ASP A 79 -29.98 12.27 -21.20
CA ASP A 79 -31.42 12.39 -21.09
C ASP A 79 -32.14 11.75 -19.87
N GLY A 80 -32.64 12.60 -18.97
CA GLY A 80 -33.86 12.33 -18.21
C GLY A 80 -33.78 11.50 -16.93
N LYS A 81 -33.80 12.20 -15.77
CA LYS A 81 -34.25 11.71 -14.45
C LYS A 81 -33.62 10.40 -13.94
N VAL A 82 -32.33 10.45 -13.57
CA VAL A 82 -31.82 9.55 -12.52
C VAL A 82 -32.20 10.15 -11.17
N SER A 83 -32.88 9.39 -10.30
CA SER A 83 -33.20 9.81 -8.93
C SER A 83 -31.90 10.20 -8.22
N ALA A 84 -31.80 11.45 -7.79
CA ALA A 84 -30.62 11.94 -7.07
C ALA A 84 -30.44 11.10 -5.80
N ASP A 85 -29.46 10.19 -5.81
CA ASP A 85 -29.12 9.43 -4.62
C ASP A 85 -28.58 10.40 -3.57
N SER A 86 -29.40 10.66 -2.55
CA SER A 86 -29.10 11.60 -1.46
C SER A 86 -27.82 11.18 -0.71
N THR A 87 -27.51 9.89 -0.69
CA THR A 87 -26.32 9.32 -0.08
C THR A 87 -25.06 9.75 -0.83
N THR A 88 -24.98 9.45 -2.14
CA THR A 88 -23.86 9.88 -3.00
C THR A 88 -23.74 11.41 -3.07
N GLY A 89 -24.86 12.13 -3.15
CA GLY A 89 -24.87 13.60 -3.13
C GLY A 89 -24.30 14.17 -1.83
N ARG A 90 -24.60 13.54 -0.68
CA ARG A 90 -24.05 13.95 0.62
C ARG A 90 -22.56 13.65 0.75
N TYR A 91 -22.09 12.51 0.22
CA TYR A 91 -20.66 12.21 0.16
C TYR A 91 -19.90 13.19 -0.74
N LEU A 92 -20.43 13.53 -1.91
CA LEU A 92 -19.83 14.53 -2.78
C LEU A 92 -19.84 15.92 -2.13
N LEU A 93 -20.92 16.27 -1.43
CA LEU A 93 -20.99 17.53 -0.70
C LEU A 93 -19.99 17.56 0.46
N GLU A 94 -19.86 16.49 1.23
CA GLU A 94 -18.88 16.35 2.31
C GLU A 94 -17.44 16.43 1.79
N LEU A 95 -17.16 15.84 0.63
CA LEU A 95 -15.86 15.96 -0.03
C LEU A 95 -15.58 17.41 -0.47
N VAL A 96 -16.57 18.08 -1.07
CA VAL A 96 -16.44 19.47 -1.53
C VAL A 96 -16.34 20.46 -0.37
N THR A 97 -17.04 20.21 0.74
CA THR A 97 -16.97 21.05 1.94
C THR A 97 -15.75 20.73 2.81
N GLY A 98 -15.20 19.53 2.69
CA GLY A 98 -13.94 19.12 3.32
C GLY A 98 -12.71 19.73 2.65
N VAL A 99 -12.84 20.27 1.43
CA VAL A 99 -11.77 21.09 0.83
C VAL A 99 -11.74 22.43 1.56
N PRO A 100 -10.62 22.78 2.24
CA PRO A 100 -10.50 24.05 2.91
C PRO A 100 -10.69 25.17 1.88
N LYS A 101 -11.69 26.02 2.11
CA LYS A 101 -11.92 27.24 1.32
C LYS A 101 -10.85 28.25 1.71
N ILE A 102 -9.67 28.11 1.12
CA ILE A 102 -8.58 29.07 1.31
C ILE A 102 -8.89 30.25 0.39
N ASP A 103 -8.89 31.45 0.97
CA ASP A 103 -9.00 32.68 0.18
C ASP A 103 -7.87 32.72 -0.87
N PRO A 104 -8.12 33.11 -2.13
CA PRO A 104 -7.12 33.08 -3.18
C PRO A 104 -5.82 33.81 -2.81
N GLU A 105 -5.91 34.94 -2.09
CA GLU A 105 -4.74 35.74 -1.71
C GLU A 105 -3.93 35.03 -0.61
N ALA A 106 -4.62 34.46 0.39
CA ALA A 106 -3.99 33.67 1.45
C ALA A 106 -3.39 32.36 0.92
N PHE A 107 -4.01 31.75 -0.10
CA PHE A 107 -3.49 30.56 -0.76
C PHE A 107 -2.20 30.87 -1.50
N GLU A 108 -2.15 31.98 -2.25
CA GLU A 108 -0.97 32.37 -3.02
C GLU A 108 0.20 32.72 -2.10
N GLU A 109 -0.03 33.45 -1.01
CA GLU A 109 1.01 33.74 -0.01
C GLU A 109 1.52 32.45 0.66
N MET A 110 0.60 31.59 1.12
CA MET A 110 0.96 30.31 1.74
C MET A 110 1.69 29.40 0.75
N PHE A 111 1.22 29.29 -0.49
CA PHE A 111 1.84 28.47 -1.54
C PHE A 111 3.25 28.96 -1.87
N ASN A 112 3.43 30.27 -2.03
CA ASN A 112 4.74 30.87 -2.32
C ASN A 112 5.72 30.68 -1.15
N SER A 113 5.27 30.83 0.10
CA SER A 113 6.11 30.55 1.27
C SER A 113 6.54 29.09 1.31
N ASN A 114 5.60 28.15 1.13
CA ASN A 114 5.90 26.72 1.11
C ASN A 114 6.86 26.35 -0.04
N MET A 115 6.67 26.94 -1.21
CA MET A 115 7.58 26.75 -2.35
C MET A 115 8.98 27.29 -2.07
N LYS A 116 9.08 28.44 -1.39
CA LYS A 116 10.37 29.01 -0.97
C LYS A 116 11.08 28.13 0.05
N ASP A 117 10.37 27.63 1.05
CA ASP A 117 10.93 26.74 2.07
C ASP A 117 11.37 25.40 1.45
N LEU A 118 10.55 24.83 0.58
CA LEU A 118 10.91 23.63 -0.17
C LEU A 118 12.15 23.85 -1.04
N LEU A 119 12.22 24.98 -1.76
CA LEU A 119 13.37 25.30 -2.60
C LEU A 119 14.64 25.47 -1.76
N MET A 120 14.53 26.09 -0.58
CA MET A 120 15.65 26.22 0.36
C MET A 120 16.12 24.86 0.88
N VAL A 121 15.20 23.96 1.25
CA VAL A 121 15.54 22.60 1.72
C VAL A 121 16.19 21.77 0.60
N VAL A 122 15.67 21.85 -0.63
CA VAL A 122 16.26 21.17 -1.79
C VAL A 122 17.64 21.73 -2.09
N TYR A 123 17.82 23.05 -2.02
CA TYR A 123 19.11 23.70 -2.20
C TYR A 123 20.12 23.25 -1.14
N LEU A 124 19.75 23.24 0.15
CA LEU A 124 20.60 22.76 1.23
C LEU A 124 20.95 21.27 1.06
N SER A 125 19.99 20.45 0.62
CA SER A 125 20.20 19.02 0.33
C SER A 125 21.20 18.82 -0.80
N ASN A 126 21.13 19.64 -1.85
CA ASN A 126 22.07 19.60 -2.96
C ASN A 126 23.47 20.10 -2.53
N LEU A 127 23.53 21.14 -1.71
CA LEU A 127 24.79 21.69 -1.19
C LEU A 127 25.50 20.70 -0.25
N THR A 128 24.76 20.06 0.66
CA THR A 128 25.30 19.01 1.54
C THR A 128 25.75 17.78 0.73
N ARG A 129 24.99 17.38 -0.30
CA ARG A 129 25.42 16.31 -1.22
C ARG A 129 26.71 16.67 -1.95
N THR A 130 26.87 17.88 -2.46
CA THR A 130 28.12 18.29 -3.12
C THR A 130 29.29 18.38 -2.14
N GLN A 131 29.05 18.88 -0.92
CA GLN A 131 30.06 18.90 0.15
C GLN A 131 30.53 17.49 0.51
N LEU A 132 29.63 16.52 0.64
CA LEU A 132 29.97 15.12 0.90
C LEU A 132 30.79 14.52 -0.26
N LEU A 133 30.36 14.73 -1.51
CA LEU A 133 31.09 14.23 -2.68
C LEU A 133 32.51 14.81 -2.77
N ILE A 134 32.69 16.10 -2.49
CA ILE A 134 34.01 16.74 -2.46
C ILE A 134 34.85 16.16 -1.31
N SER A 135 34.28 15.98 -0.13
CA SER A 135 34.96 15.40 1.03
C SER A 135 35.43 13.97 0.77
N GLU A 136 34.58 13.14 0.16
CA GLU A 136 34.93 11.78 -0.27
C GLU A 136 36.06 11.79 -1.31
N LYS A 137 36.03 12.72 -2.27
CA LYS A 137 37.09 12.86 -3.28
C LYS A 137 38.42 13.30 -2.69
N LEU A 138 38.42 14.27 -1.77
CA LEU A 138 39.64 14.71 -1.07
C LEU A 138 40.24 13.57 -0.24
N THR A 139 39.40 12.82 0.47
CA THR A 139 39.84 11.64 1.24
C THR A 139 40.43 10.55 0.34
N GLN A 140 39.83 10.31 -0.85
CA GLN A 140 40.41 9.41 -1.86
C GLN A 140 41.78 9.90 -2.36
N PHE A 141 41.95 11.20 -2.59
CA PHE A 141 43.24 11.76 -3.03
C PHE A 141 44.32 11.69 -1.95
N GLU A 142 43.98 11.92 -0.67
CA GLU A 142 44.94 11.77 0.43
C GLU A 142 45.33 10.31 0.66
N GLY A 143 44.40 9.36 0.51
CA GLY A 143 44.68 7.93 0.59
C GLY A 143 45.59 7.40 -0.54
N VAL A 144 45.60 8.04 -1.71
CA VAL A 144 46.48 7.68 -2.84
C VAL A 144 47.90 8.22 -2.65
N ARG A 145 48.11 9.25 -1.82
CA ARG A 145 49.42 9.89 -1.62
C ARG A 145 50.35 9.13 -0.67
N HIS A 146 49.87 8.04 -0.05
CA HIS A 146 50.61 7.21 0.90
C HIS A 146 50.97 5.80 0.40
N ASN A 147 50.83 5.54 -0.91
CA ASN A 147 51.43 4.39 -1.60
C ASN A 147 52.46 4.86 -2.63
#